data_AF-A0A8J6TJY7-F1
#
_entry.id   AF-A0A8J6TJY7-F1
#
_cell.length_a   1.000
_cell.length_b   1.000
_cell.length_c   1.000
_cell.angle_alpha   90.00
_cell.angle_beta   90.00
_cell.angle_gamma   90.00
#
_symmetry.space_group_name_H-M   'P 1'
#
loop_
_entity.id
_entity.type
_entity.pdbx_description
1 polymer ?
#
loop_
_entity_poly.entity_id
_entity_poly.type
_entity_poly.pdbx_seq_one_letter_code
_entity_poly.pdbx_strand_id
1 'polypeptide(L)'
;MEAEYSHTQFGTLMFAVFLATGGLISVVALKIIAEGRLATAILITYIYHLGLALFYSFTIEISEGELNFWFGISVIRKSYSLSEIHSAREVVNPWYYFWGVKSIPGG
;
A
#
# COMPACT_ATOMS: atom_id res chain seq x y z
N MET A 1 -21.44 -11.25 11.83
CA MET A 1 -21.75 -9.81 11.83
C MET A 1 -21.42 -9.34 10.44
N GLU A 2 -22.44 -8.91 9.70
CA GLU A 2 -22.35 -8.59 8.27
C GLU A 2 -21.83 -7.16 8.12
N ALA A 3 -20.80 -6.95 7.30
CA ALA A 3 -20.39 -5.60 6.94
C ALA A 3 -21.48 -4.94 6.08
N GLU A 4 -21.83 -3.69 6.37
CA GLU A 4 -22.79 -2.93 5.56
C GLU A 4 -22.20 -2.60 4.19
N TYR A 5 -20.88 -2.36 4.14
CA TYR A 5 -20.12 -2.19 2.91
C TYR A 5 -18.68 -2.66 3.09
N SER A 6 -18.13 -3.36 2.10
CA SER A 6 -16.70 -3.69 2.06
C SER A 6 -16.18 -3.61 0.63
N HIS A 7 -15.06 -2.91 0.45
CA HIS A 7 -14.41 -2.78 -0.85
C HIS A 7 -12.88 -2.82 -0.70
N THR A 8 -12.26 -3.74 -1.42
CA THR A 8 -10.79 -3.85 -1.51
C THR A 8 -10.31 -3.25 -2.82
N GLN A 9 -9.55 -2.17 -2.71
CA GLN A 9 -8.89 -1.51 -3.84
C GLN A 9 -7.55 -2.19 -4.09
N PHE A 10 -7.49 -2.94 -5.18
CA PHE A 10 -6.25 -3.50 -5.70
C PHE A 10 -5.64 -2.50 -6.68
N GLY A 11 -4.58 -1.80 -6.28
CA GLY A 11 -3.94 -0.81 -7.13
C GLY A 11 -3.22 -1.48 -8.29
N THR A 12 -3.83 -1.58 -9.48
CA THR A 12 -3.20 -2.21 -10.66
C THR A 12 -1.84 -1.60 -11.01
N LEU A 13 -1.73 -0.26 -10.90
CA LEU A 13 -0.46 0.44 -11.05
C LEU A 13 0.56 0.02 -9.98
N MET A 14 0.14 -0.11 -8.73
CA MET A 14 1.01 -0.58 -7.64
C MET A 14 1.45 -2.02 -7.85
N PHE A 15 0.57 -2.88 -8.33
CA PHE A 15 0.95 -4.24 -8.71
C PHE A 15 2.04 -4.25 -9.80
N ALA A 16 1.91 -3.42 -10.84
CA ALA A 16 2.95 -3.30 -11.87
C ALA A 16 4.28 -2.77 -11.30
N VAL A 17 4.23 -1.77 -10.42
CA VAL A 17 5.42 -1.23 -9.73
C VAL A 17 6.08 -2.30 -8.85
N PHE A 18 5.29 -3.08 -8.10
CA PHE A 18 5.80 -4.17 -7.28
C PHE A 18 6.38 -5.31 -8.11
N LEU A 19 5.80 -5.64 -9.26
CA LEU A 19 6.42 -6.61 -10.17
C LEU A 19 7.76 -6.11 -10.71
N ALA A 20 7.82 -4.85 -11.17
CA ALA A 20 9.04 -4.27 -11.72
C ALA A 20 10.16 -4.18 -10.67
N THR A 21 9.85 -3.65 -9.49
CA THR A 21 10.81 -3.50 -8.40
C THR A 21 11.20 -4.85 -7.79
N GLY A 22 10.27 -5.80 -7.68
CA GLY A 22 10.57 -7.17 -7.27
C GLY A 22 11.53 -7.89 -8.22
N GLY A 23 11.37 -7.68 -9.54
CA GLY A 23 12.31 -8.17 -10.54
C GLY A 23 13.73 -7.60 -10.35
N LEU A 24 13.82 -6.28 -10.12
CA LEU A 24 15.10 -5.61 -9.87
C LEU A 24 15.77 -6.12 -8.57
N ILE A 25 15.01 -6.21 -7.48
CA ILE A 25 15.49 -6.76 -6.19
C ILE A 25 16.01 -8.19 -6.39
N SER A 26 15.32 -9.00 -7.19
CA SER A 26 15.72 -10.39 -7.47
C SER A 26 17.07 -10.45 -8.21
N VAL A 27 17.27 -9.60 -9.23
CA VAL A 27 18.55 -9.51 -9.94
C VAL A 27 19.68 -9.08 -8.99
N VAL A 28 19.43 -8.10 -8.13
CA VAL A 28 20.41 -7.65 -7.14
C VAL A 28 20.72 -8.76 -6.12
N ALA A 29 19.70 -9.46 -5.62
CA ALA A 29 19.86 -10.56 -4.68
C ALA A 29 20.70 -11.70 -5.27
N LEU A 30 20.47 -12.08 -6.53
CA LEU A 30 21.26 -13.10 -7.21
C LEU A 30 22.75 -12.72 -7.33
N LYS A 31 23.06 -11.45 -7.62
CA LYS A 31 24.45 -10.97 -7.62
C LYS A 31 25.10 -11.05 -6.24
N ILE A 32 24.38 -10.63 -5.19
CA ILE A 32 24.84 -10.69 -3.80
C ILE A 32 25.08 -12.14 -3.37
N ILE A 33 24.22 -13.09 -3.80
CA ILE A 33 24.42 -14.52 -3.56
C ILE A 33 25.68 -15.03 -4.27
N ALA A 34 25.92 -14.62 -5.51
CA ALA A 34 27.11 -15.00 -6.27
C ALA A 34 28.42 -14.49 -5.60
N GLU A 35 28.35 -13.38 -4.86
CA GLU A 35 29.44 -12.86 -4.03
C GLU A 35 29.57 -13.57 -2.66
N GLY A 36 28.77 -14.60 -2.39
CA GLY A 36 28.78 -15.37 -1.13
C GLY A 36 28.05 -14.70 0.03
N ARG A 37 27.34 -13.59 -0.20
CA ARG A 37 26.69 -12.77 0.85
C ARG A 37 25.22 -13.16 1.05
N LEU A 38 24.95 -14.45 1.22
CA LEU A 38 23.59 -15.00 1.28
C LEU A 38 22.70 -14.34 2.34
N ALA A 39 23.22 -14.07 3.54
CA ALA A 39 22.47 -13.39 4.60
C ALA A 39 21.98 -12.00 4.18
N THR A 40 22.79 -11.23 3.44
CA THR A 40 22.41 -9.92 2.91
C THR A 40 21.31 -10.06 1.86
N ALA A 41 21.43 -11.03 0.94
CA ALA A 41 20.42 -11.27 -0.08
C ALA A 41 19.07 -11.67 0.52
N ILE A 42 19.08 -12.51 1.56
CA ILE A 42 17.87 -12.87 2.31
C ILE A 42 17.26 -11.65 2.97
N LEU A 43 18.08 -10.84 3.67
CA LEU A 43 17.58 -9.67 4.40
C LEU A 43 16.88 -8.67 3.49
N ILE A 44 17.49 -8.30 2.35
CA ILE A 44 16.88 -7.33 1.43
C ILE A 44 15.59 -7.88 0.81
N THR A 45 15.57 -9.17 0.48
CA THR A 45 14.41 -9.83 -0.12
C THR A 45 13.29 -9.90 0.90
N TYR A 46 13.60 -10.24 2.14
CA TYR A 46 12.65 -10.29 3.25
C TYR A 46 12.02 -8.91 3.53
N ILE A 47 12.85 -7.86 3.64
CA ILE A 47 12.36 -6.48 3.86
C ILE A 47 11.42 -6.06 2.71
N TYR A 48 11.77 -6.39 1.47
CA TYR A 48 10.92 -6.11 0.32
C TYR A 48 9.55 -6.81 0.42
N HIS A 49 9.53 -8.11 0.70
CA HIS A 49 8.28 -8.87 0.84
C HIS A 49 7.45 -8.42 2.04
N LEU A 50 8.09 -7.99 3.13
CA LEU A 50 7.40 -7.40 4.27
C LEU A 50 6.68 -6.11 3.85
N GLY A 51 7.34 -5.23 3.12
CA GLY A 51 6.72 -4.04 2.56
C GLY A 51 5.55 -4.38 1.63
N LEU A 52 5.73 -5.36 0.73
CA LEU A 52 4.66 -5.83 -0.14
C LEU A 52 3.45 -6.32 0.65
N ALA A 53 3.65 -7.18 1.65
CA ALA A 53 2.58 -7.71 2.48
C ALA A 53 1.81 -6.61 3.25
N LEU A 54 2.50 -5.54 3.64
CA LEU A 54 1.88 -4.42 4.34
C LEU A 54 1.07 -3.50 3.43
N PHE A 55 1.42 -3.38 2.14
CA PHE A 55 0.88 -2.34 1.25
C PHE A 55 0.27 -2.84 -0.07
N TYR A 56 0.14 -4.15 -0.29
CA TYR A 56 -0.37 -4.69 -1.56
C TYR A 56 -1.84 -4.33 -1.85
N SER A 57 -2.64 -4.09 -0.83
CA SER A 57 -4.06 -3.74 -0.95
C SER A 57 -4.45 -2.64 0.03
N PHE A 58 -5.50 -1.92 -0.31
CA PHE A 58 -6.19 -1.02 0.62
C PHE A 58 -7.65 -1.43 0.69
N THR A 59 -8.14 -1.75 1.88
CA THR A 59 -9.52 -2.19 2.09
C THR A 59 -10.24 -1.17 2.94
N ILE A 60 -11.47 -0.86 2.53
CA ILE A 60 -12.41 0.00 3.25
C ILE A 60 -13.62 -0.85 3.63
N GLU A 61 -14.05 -0.74 4.87
CA GLU A 61 -15.24 -1.40 5.40
C GLU A 61 -16.07 -0.39 6.20
N ILE A 62 -17.39 -0.46 6.05
CA ILE A 62 -18.34 0.25 6.91
C ILE A 62 -19.12 -0.80 7.68
N SER A 63 -19.08 -0.69 9.00
CA SER A 63 -19.75 -1.61 9.92
C SER A 63 -20.08 -0.89 11.21
N GLU A 64 -21.28 -1.11 11.77
CA GLU A 64 -21.72 -0.56 13.06
C GLU A 64 -21.60 0.97 13.21
N GLY A 65 -21.71 1.72 12.12
CA GLY A 65 -21.54 3.18 12.16
C GLY A 65 -20.08 3.64 12.21
N GLU A 66 -19.13 2.74 11.96
CA GLU A 66 -17.69 3.01 11.87
C GLU A 66 -17.18 2.83 10.43
N LEU A 67 -16.38 3.78 9.96
CA LEU A 67 -15.59 3.68 8.74
C LEU A 67 -14.20 3.13 9.08
N ASN A 68 -13.97 1.87 8.73
CA ASN A 68 -12.72 1.17 8.92
C ASN A 68 -11.95 1.13 7.61
N PHE A 69 -10.64 1.29 7.69
CA PHE A 69 -9.77 0.99 6.56
C PHE A 69 -8.42 0.48 7.00
N TRP A 70 -7.84 -0.38 6.19
CA TRP A 70 -6.55 -0.99 6.46
C TRP A 70 -5.78 -1.31 5.18
N PHE A 71 -4.47 -1.47 5.35
CA PHE A 71 -3.59 -1.91 4.28
C PHE A 71 -3.19 -3.39 4.44
N GLY A 72 -3.12 -4.08 3.31
CA GLY A 72 -2.60 -5.44 3.19
C GLY A 72 -3.15 -6.40 4.23
N ILE A 73 -2.25 -7.00 5.01
CA ILE A 73 -2.56 -7.93 6.13
C ILE A 73 -3.15 -7.26 7.39
N SER A 74 -3.74 -6.07 7.27
CA SER A 74 -4.46 -5.35 8.32
C SER A 74 -3.63 -4.86 9.52
N VAL A 75 -2.30 -4.85 9.41
CA VAL A 75 -1.40 -4.33 10.47
C VAL A 75 -1.57 -2.82 10.64
N ILE A 76 -1.70 -2.10 9.52
CA ILE A 76 -1.94 -0.66 9.50
C ILE A 76 -3.43 -0.47 9.28
N ARG A 77 -4.16 -0.13 10.35
CA ARG A 77 -5.61 0.08 10.33
C ARG A 77 -6.00 1.38 11.02
N LYS A 78 -7.10 1.98 10.58
CA LYS A 78 -7.70 3.15 11.21
C LYS A 78 -9.22 3.04 11.16
N SER A 79 -9.88 3.50 12.21
CA SER A 79 -11.34 3.62 12.31
C SER A 79 -11.72 5.06 12.61
N TYR A 80 -12.88 5.46 12.10
CA TYR A 80 -13.54 6.71 12.45
C TYR A 80 -15.03 6.48 12.60
N SER A 81 -15.65 7.15 13.57
CA SER A 81 -17.10 7.14 13.67
C SER A 81 -17.71 7.92 12.51
N LEU A 82 -18.71 7.35 11.84
CA LEU A 82 -19.47 8.06 10.81
C LEU A 82 -20.14 9.33 11.38
N SER A 83 -20.44 9.35 12.67
CA SER A 83 -21.00 10.53 13.35
C SER A 83 -20.04 11.72 13.40
N GLU A 84 -18.72 11.49 13.30
CA GLU A 84 -17.69 12.54 13.26
C GLU A 84 -17.46 13.08 11.84
N ILE A 85 -18.00 12.40 10.81
CA ILE A 85 -17.83 12.78 9.41
C ILE A 85 -18.93 13.79 9.02
N HIS A 86 -18.58 15.07 8.99
CA HIS A 86 -19.52 16.15 8.62
C HIS A 86 -19.83 16.22 7.11
N SER A 87 -18.86 15.91 6.25
CA SER A 87 -19.04 15.94 4.80
C SER A 87 -17.98 15.09 4.11
N ALA A 88 -18.32 14.54 2.94
CA ALA A 88 -17.40 13.86 2.04
C ALA A 88 -17.52 14.48 0.65
N ARG A 89 -16.38 14.69 -0.02
CA ARG A 89 -16.33 15.19 -1.39
C ARG A 89 -15.44 14.27 -2.21
N GLU A 90 -15.95 13.80 -3.33
CA GLU A 90 -15.15 13.07 -4.32
C GLU A 90 -14.15 14.04 -4.98
N VAL A 91 -12.89 13.61 -5.06
CA VAL A 91 -11.80 14.37 -5.68
C VAL A 91 -11.18 13.54 -6.80
N VAL A 92 -11.06 14.14 -7.98
CA VAL A 92 -10.38 13.54 -9.13
C VAL A 92 -9.02 14.18 -9.25
N ASN A 93 -8.00 13.51 -8.73
CA ASN A 93 -6.62 13.98 -8.80
C ASN A 93 -5.88 13.28 -9.95
N PRO A 94 -5.08 14.01 -10.74
CA PRO A 94 -4.21 13.38 -11.73
C PRO A 94 -3.25 12.38 -11.08
N TRP A 95 -3.00 11.25 -11.74
CA TRP A 95 -2.20 10.14 -11.19
C TRP A 95 -0.77 10.57 -10.79
N TYR A 96 -0.20 11.59 -11.43
CA TYR A 96 1.14 12.10 -11.14
C TYR A 96 1.22 12.91 -9.84
N TYR A 97 0.10 13.38 -9.28
CA TYR A 97 0.08 14.05 -7.97
C TYR A 97 0.36 13.09 -6.80
N PHE A 98 0.13 11.79 -7.01
CA PHE A 98 0.35 10.77 -5.98
C PHE A 98 1.83 10.39 -5.80
N TRP A 99 2.76 11.03 -6.53
CA TRP A 99 4.20 10.82 -6.39
C TRP A 99 4.83 11.68 -5.28
N GLY A 100 4.02 12.43 -4.52
CA GLY A 100 4.49 13.25 -3.40
C GLY A 100 5.22 14.53 -3.81
N VAL A 101 5.44 14.76 -5.10
CA VAL A 101 5.95 16.03 -5.64
C VAL A 101 4.81 17.05 -5.63
N LYS A 102 4.57 17.64 -4.46
CA LYS A 102 3.65 18.77 -4.32
C LYS A 102 4.31 20.02 -4.93
N SER A 103 4.22 20.16 -6.25
CA SER A 103 4.31 21.49 -6.84
C SER A 103 2.99 22.19 -6.55
N ILE A 104 2.83 22.75 -5.35
CA ILE A 104 1.70 23.63 -5.04
C ILE A 104 1.93 24.91 -5.83
N PRO A 105 1.05 25.30 -6.77
CA PRO A 105 1.12 26.62 -7.35
C PRO A 105 0.83 27.63 -6.23
N GLY A 106 1.89 28.24 -5.67
CA GLY A 106 1.78 29.24 -4.59
C GLY A 106 2.50 28.92 -3.27
N GLY A 107 3.12 27.74 -3.11
CA GLY A 107 3.85 27.35 -1.90
C GLY A 107 3.16 26.28 -1.06
#